data_AF-A0A524LI48-F1
#
_entry.id   AF-A0A524LI48-F1
#
_cell.length_a   1.000
_cell.length_b   1.000
_cell.length_c   1.000
_cell.angle_alpha   90.00
_cell.angle_beta   90.00
_cell.angle_gamma   90.00
#
_symmetry.space_group_name_H-M   'P 1'
#
loop_
_entity.id
_entity.type
_entity.pdbx_description
1 polymer ?
#
loop_
_entity_poly.entity_id
_entity_poly.type
_entity_poly.pdbx_seq_one_letter_code
_entity_poly.pdbx_strand_id
1 'polypeptide(L)'
;MPEQIELLSKYHELMNQDLNHIENGDTEAVFTLLKTDWVRILLVRELESEKSAVIDVEVSLPLPDRSSSYDKTPNSHFKNTARTSKQLLQLMMEHIQYILTLESSGFSVDLVGDGCLMVAYHSFNDTPDIEIFRLLQPPSV
;
A
#
# COMPACT_ATOMS: atom_id res chain seq x y z
N MET A 1 -9.97 -9.16 12.27
CA MET A 1 -10.98 -8.43 13.09
C MET A 1 -10.37 -7.26 13.85
N PRO A 2 -9.33 -7.39 14.69
CA PRO A 2 -8.77 -6.24 15.41
C PRO A 2 -8.15 -5.19 14.47
N GLU A 3 -7.37 -5.64 13.49
CA GLU A 3 -6.63 -4.77 12.56
C GLU A 3 -7.53 -3.95 11.63
N GLN A 4 -8.75 -4.43 11.33
CA GLN A 4 -9.72 -3.71 10.48
C GLN A 4 -10.29 -2.50 11.21
N ILE A 5 -10.63 -2.72 12.49
CA ILE A 5 -11.14 -1.67 13.37
C ILE A 5 -10.04 -0.64 13.61
N GLU A 6 -8.79 -1.08 13.71
CA GLU A 6 -7.64 -0.18 13.87
C GLU A 6 -7.43 0.70 12.63
N LEU A 7 -7.47 0.13 11.41
CA LEU A 7 -7.33 0.88 10.17
C LEU A 7 -8.46 1.90 9.98
N LEU A 8 -9.71 1.49 10.25
CA LEU A 8 -10.87 2.37 10.21
C LEU A 8 -10.79 3.48 11.27
N SER A 9 -10.35 3.15 12.50
CA SER A 9 -10.17 4.14 13.57
C SER A 9 -9.12 5.17 13.19
N LYS A 10 -8.01 4.74 12.61
CA LYS A 10 -6.96 5.62 12.11
C LYS A 10 -7.43 6.49 10.95
N TYR A 11 -8.25 5.95 10.04
CA TYR A 11 -8.89 6.74 8.99
C TYR A 11 -9.75 7.86 9.58
N HIS A 12 -10.60 7.54 10.55
CA HIS A 12 -11.43 8.54 11.21
C HIS A 12 -10.62 9.60 11.96
N GLU A 13 -9.55 9.21 12.65
CA GLU A 13 -8.64 10.14 13.31
C GLU A 13 -8.06 11.14 12.30
N LEU A 14 -7.55 10.63 11.18
CA LEU A 14 -6.91 11.45 10.14
C LEU A 14 -7.89 12.31 9.36
N MET A 15 -9.14 11.86 9.16
CA MET A 15 -10.18 12.68 8.52
C MET A 15 -10.64 13.85 9.40
N ASN A 16 -10.58 13.69 10.72
CA ASN A 16 -10.95 14.74 11.68
C ASN A 16 -9.78 15.62 12.11
N GLN A 17 -8.56 15.31 11.65
CA GLN A 17 -7.38 16.11 11.95
C GLN A 17 -7.48 17.49 11.27
N ASP A 18 -7.17 18.53 12.04
CA ASP A 18 -7.08 19.90 11.54
C ASP A 18 -5.88 20.05 10.59
N LEU A 19 -6.13 20.60 9.40
CA LEU A 19 -5.17 20.79 8.32
C LEU A 19 -4.64 22.24 8.22
N ASN A 20 -4.98 23.11 9.18
CA ASN A 20 -4.57 24.52 9.25
C ASN A 20 -3.04 24.77 9.30
N HIS A 21 -2.22 23.73 9.32
CA HIS A 21 -0.75 23.80 9.34
C HIS A 21 -0.07 23.41 8.02
N ILE A 22 -0.82 23.08 6.98
CA ILE A 22 -0.25 22.70 5.69
C ILE A 22 0.20 23.96 4.96
N GLU A 23 1.43 23.92 4.41
CA GLU A 23 2.11 25.08 3.85
C GLU A 23 1.27 25.76 2.76
N ASN A 24 1.29 27.09 2.74
CA ASN A 24 0.53 27.88 1.76
C ASN A 24 0.98 27.52 0.33
N GLY A 25 0.19 26.68 -0.37
CA GLY A 25 0.41 26.30 -1.76
C GLY A 25 0.03 24.86 -2.09
N ASP A 26 0.00 23.98 -1.09
CA ASP A 26 -0.51 22.62 -1.30
C ASP A 26 -2.03 22.64 -1.45
N THR A 27 -2.57 21.74 -2.27
CA THR A 27 -4.01 21.51 -2.41
C THR A 27 -4.47 20.25 -1.67
N GLU A 28 -3.52 19.44 -1.20
CA GLU A 28 -3.77 18.11 -0.69
C GLU A 28 -2.87 17.79 0.51
N ALA A 29 -3.37 16.93 1.39
CA ALA A 29 -2.69 16.39 2.55
C ALA A 29 -2.59 14.87 2.43
N VAL A 30 -1.37 14.32 2.46
CA VAL A 30 -1.13 12.88 2.31
C VAL A 30 -0.73 12.25 3.64
N PHE A 31 -1.51 11.27 4.10
CA PHE A 31 -1.30 10.53 5.33
C PHE A 31 -1.08 9.06 5.06
N THR A 32 -0.23 8.39 5.85
CA THR A 32 -0.06 6.92 5.75
C THR A 32 -0.98 6.21 6.74
N LEU A 33 -1.96 5.46 6.21
CA LEU A 33 -2.86 4.61 6.98
C LEU A 33 -2.17 3.31 7.43
N LEU A 34 -1.55 2.60 6.49
CA LEU A 34 -0.86 1.34 6.75
C LEU A 34 0.42 1.28 5.92
N LYS A 35 1.46 0.65 6.47
CA LYS A 35 2.66 0.32 5.72
C LYS A 35 3.18 -1.05 6.16
N THR A 36 3.31 -1.95 5.21
CA THR A 36 3.98 -3.25 5.35
C THR A 36 5.23 -3.27 4.46
N ASP A 37 5.88 -4.43 4.36
CA ASP A 37 7.05 -4.62 3.49
C ASP A 37 6.73 -4.47 1.99
N TRP A 38 5.46 -4.65 1.59
CA TRP A 38 5.07 -4.70 0.19
C TRP A 38 3.78 -3.95 -0.15
N VAL A 39 3.04 -3.46 0.85
CA VAL A 39 1.86 -2.60 0.65
C VAL A 39 2.00 -1.32 1.47
N ARG A 40 1.69 -0.19 0.86
CA ARG A 40 1.51 1.09 1.56
C ARG A 40 0.14 1.65 1.20
N ILE A 41 -0.63 2.00 2.23
CA ILE A 41 -1.96 2.58 2.09
C ILE A 41 -1.88 4.03 2.55
N LEU A 42 -2.27 4.93 1.66
CA LEU A 42 -2.26 6.36 1.83
C LEU A 42 -3.70 6.87 1.83
N LEU A 43 -3.92 7.92 2.61
CA LEU A 43 -5.12 8.73 2.60
C LEU A 43 -4.71 10.11 2.09
N VAL A 44 -5.25 10.51 0.95
CA VAL A 44 -5.08 11.84 0.38
C VAL A 44 -6.36 12.63 0.66
N ARG A 45 -6.23 13.75 1.35
CA ARG A 45 -7.35 14.67 1.64
C ARG A 45 -7.17 15.94 0.84
N GLU A 46 -8.19 16.35 0.11
CA GLU A 46 -8.21 17.67 -0.54
C GLU A 46 -8.47 18.75 0.53
N LEU A 47 -7.67 19.83 0.51
CA LEU A 47 -7.80 20.91 1.48
C LEU A 47 -9.06 21.75 1.27
N GLU A 48 -9.55 21.81 0.03
CA GLU A 48 -10.76 22.56 -0.33
C GLU A 48 -12.06 21.77 -0.08
N SER A 49 -11.96 20.47 0.20
CA SER A 49 -13.11 19.58 0.37
C SER A 49 -12.96 18.72 1.62
N GLU A 50 -13.62 19.12 2.71
CA GLU A 50 -13.55 18.43 4.01
C GLU A 50 -14.03 16.96 3.97
N LYS A 51 -14.80 16.58 2.94
CA LYS A 51 -15.39 15.23 2.81
C LYS A 51 -14.78 14.38 1.72
N SER A 52 -14.04 14.98 0.79
CA SER A 52 -13.38 14.22 -0.29
C SER A 52 -12.09 13.62 0.22
N ALA A 53 -11.95 12.31 0.01
CA ALA A 53 -10.73 11.59 0.32
C ALA A 53 -10.42 10.58 -0.78
N VAL A 54 -9.16 10.46 -1.14
CA VAL A 54 -8.66 9.37 -1.98
C VAL A 54 -7.89 8.39 -1.12
N ILE A 55 -8.17 7.10 -1.30
CA ILE A 55 -7.34 6.05 -0.75
C ILE A 55 -6.44 5.53 -1.86
N ASP A 56 -5.13 5.67 -1.68
CA ASP A 56 -4.10 5.18 -2.59
C ASP A 56 -3.41 3.96 -1.97
N VAL A 57 -3.28 2.89 -2.74
CA VAL A 57 -2.66 1.63 -2.33
C VAL A 57 -1.49 1.35 -3.26
N GLU A 58 -0.28 1.52 -2.74
CA GLU A 58 0.97 1.20 -3.44
C GLU A 58 1.36 -0.25 -3.14
N VAL A 59 1.56 -1.05 -4.17
CA VAL A 59 1.93 -2.46 -4.10
C VAL A 59 3.29 -2.66 -4.76
N SER A 60 4.28 -3.03 -3.96
CA SER A 60 5.63 -3.35 -4.42
C SER A 60 5.70 -4.81 -4.86
N LEU A 61 6.27 -5.07 -6.03
CA LEU A 61 6.55 -6.44 -6.46
C LEU A 61 7.76 -7.00 -5.70
N PRO A 62 7.76 -8.30 -5.35
CA PRO A 62 8.90 -8.89 -4.68
C PRO A 62 10.09 -8.89 -5.64
N LEU A 63 11.22 -8.36 -5.18
CA LEU A 63 12.46 -8.36 -5.93
C LEU A 63 13.31 -9.57 -5.54
N PRO A 64 14.06 -10.18 -6.48
CA PRO A 64 15.06 -11.17 -6.12
C PRO A 64 16.12 -10.50 -5.24
N ASP A 65 16.55 -11.21 -4.18
CA ASP A 65 17.66 -10.76 -3.34
C ASP A 65 18.90 -10.54 -4.23
N ARG A 66 19.28 -9.27 -4.41
CA ARG A 66 20.45 -8.88 -5.23
C ARG A 66 21.79 -9.28 -4.58
N SER A 67 21.77 -9.97 -3.44
CA SER A 67 22.97 -10.44 -2.73
C SER A 67 23.69 -11.61 -3.41
N SER A 68 23.22 -12.09 -4.57
CA SER A 68 23.88 -13.12 -5.37
C SER A 68 24.72 -12.58 -6.54
N SER A 69 25.19 -11.33 -6.45
CA SER A 69 26.25 -10.86 -7.36
C SER A 69 27.59 -11.47 -6.93
N TYR A 70 27.88 -12.66 -7.46
CA TYR A 70 29.21 -13.17 -7.84
C TYR A 70 30.44 -13.08 -6.91
N ASP A 71 30.35 -12.65 -5.65
CA ASP A 71 31.49 -12.74 -4.72
C ASP A 71 31.51 -14.09 -4.00
N LYS A 72 32.21 -15.02 -4.65
CA LYS A 72 32.71 -16.26 -4.05
C LYS A 72 33.76 -15.93 -2.97
N THR A 73 33.33 -15.51 -1.79
CA THR A 73 34.15 -15.65 -0.58
C THR A 73 33.43 -16.54 0.42
N PRO A 74 33.97 -17.74 0.72
CA PRO A 74 33.35 -18.67 1.64
C PRO A 74 33.73 -18.25 3.05
N ASN A 75 33.07 -17.23 3.61
CA ASN A 75 33.12 -16.94 5.05
C ASN A 75 32.10 -15.86 5.42
N SER A 76 30.84 -16.25 5.64
CA SER A 76 30.07 -15.74 6.77
C SER A 76 28.81 -16.59 6.97
N HIS A 77 28.51 -16.85 8.23
CA HIS A 77 27.40 -17.64 8.74
C HIS A 77 26.01 -16.96 8.57
N PHE A 78 25.78 -16.19 7.52
CA PHE A 78 24.45 -15.66 7.23
C PHE A 78 23.69 -16.65 6.34
N LYS A 79 22.73 -17.36 6.94
CA LYS A 79 21.68 -18.10 6.23
C LYS A 79 20.80 -17.10 5.47
N ASN A 80 21.29 -16.57 4.36
CA ASN A 80 20.44 -15.97 3.33
C ASN A 80 19.65 -17.11 2.69
N THR A 81 18.42 -17.33 3.13
CA THR A 81 17.47 -18.17 2.41
C THR A 81 17.03 -17.42 1.16
N ALA A 82 17.90 -17.38 0.15
CA ALA A 82 17.55 -16.85 -1.16
C ALA A 82 16.25 -17.53 -1.62
N ARG A 83 15.22 -16.74 -1.91
CA ARG A 83 13.94 -17.26 -2.39
C ARG A 83 14.18 -18.04 -3.68
N THR A 84 13.65 -19.25 -3.76
CA THR A 84 13.65 -19.99 -5.03
C THR A 84 12.82 -19.23 -6.07
N SER A 85 13.13 -19.39 -7.36
CA SER A 85 12.32 -18.75 -8.43
C SER A 85 10.83 -19.10 -8.32
N LYS A 86 10.51 -20.32 -7.86
CA LYS A 86 9.12 -20.72 -7.60
C LYS A 86 8.47 -19.89 -6.49
N GLN A 87 9.15 -19.68 -5.36
CA GLN A 87 8.64 -18.85 -4.27
C GLN A 87 8.47 -17.39 -4.70
N LEU A 88 9.43 -16.87 -5.47
CA LEU A 88 9.34 -15.52 -6.01
C LEU A 88 8.10 -15.36 -6.91
N LEU A 89 7.89 -16.28 -7.86
CA LEU A 89 6.71 -16.26 -8.73
C LEU A 89 5.40 -16.40 -7.94
N GLN A 90 5.37 -17.24 -6.91
CA GLN A 90 4.20 -17.40 -6.05
C GLN A 90 3.84 -16.08 -5.35
N LEU A 91 4.82 -15.39 -4.77
CA LEU A 91 4.63 -14.10 -4.12
C LEU A 91 4.21 -13.01 -5.11
N MET A 92 4.79 -13.00 -6.32
CA MET A 92 4.35 -12.08 -7.38
C MET A 92 2.87 -12.29 -7.70
N MET A 93 2.43 -13.55 -7.84
CA MET A 93 1.03 -13.87 -8.07
C MET A 93 0.12 -13.40 -6.93
N GLU A 94 0.56 -13.54 -5.68
CA GLU A 94 -0.19 -13.06 -4.52
C GLU A 94 -0.34 -11.53 -4.53
N HIS A 95 0.74 -10.79 -4.82
CA HIS A 95 0.70 -9.33 -4.88
C HIS A 95 -0.18 -8.84 -6.04
N ILE A 96 -0.11 -9.50 -7.21
CA ILE A 96 -0.97 -9.22 -8.37
C ILE A 96 -2.43 -9.57 -8.06
N GLN A 97 -2.69 -10.70 -7.41
CA GLN A 97 -4.06 -11.09 -7.05
C GLN A 97 -4.69 -10.09 -6.08
N TYR A 98 -3.90 -9.55 -5.15
CA TYR A 98 -4.36 -8.50 -4.25
C TYR A 98 -4.81 -7.26 -5.02
N ILE A 99 -3.99 -6.75 -5.96
CA ILE A 99 -4.36 -5.55 -6.71
C ILE A 99 -5.57 -5.76 -7.63
N LEU A 100 -5.69 -6.95 -8.25
CA LEU A 100 -6.87 -7.31 -9.04
C LEU A 100 -8.15 -7.38 -8.21
N THR A 101 -8.02 -7.72 -6.92
CA THR A 101 -9.16 -7.72 -5.99
C THR A 101 -9.61 -6.29 -5.69
N LEU A 102 -8.66 -5.35 -5.55
CA LEU A 102 -8.97 -3.92 -5.42
C LEU A 102 -9.67 -3.40 -6.68
N GLU A 103 -9.13 -3.71 -7.85
CA GLU A 103 -9.72 -3.33 -9.15
C GLU A 103 -11.15 -3.82 -9.30
N SER A 104 -11.38 -5.11 -9.01
CA SER A 104 -12.70 -5.74 -9.07
C SER A 104 -13.70 -5.13 -8.08
N SER A 105 -13.22 -4.43 -7.06
CA SER A 105 -14.04 -3.73 -6.07
C SER A 105 -14.26 -2.25 -6.38
N GLY A 106 -13.79 -1.78 -7.53
CA GLY A 106 -14.01 -0.42 -8.03
C GLY A 106 -12.81 0.52 -7.90
N PHE A 107 -11.66 0.06 -7.42
CA PHE A 107 -10.43 0.86 -7.48
C PHE A 107 -9.94 0.96 -8.93
N SER A 108 -9.41 2.12 -9.30
CA SER A 108 -8.64 2.25 -10.55
C SER A 108 -7.22 1.77 -10.30
N VAL A 109 -6.63 1.04 -11.25
CA VAL A 109 -5.26 0.52 -11.14
C VAL A 109 -4.37 1.13 -12.22
N ASP A 110 -3.17 1.54 -11.83
CA ASP A 110 -2.15 2.07 -12.71
C ASP A 110 -0.75 1.53 -12.35
N LEU A 111 0.19 1.69 -13.28
CA LEU A 111 1.60 1.38 -13.12
C LEU A 111 2.41 2.68 -13.09
N VAL A 112 3.00 2.97 -11.94
CA VAL A 112 3.72 4.24 -11.73
C VAL A 112 5.23 4.02 -11.72
N GLY A 113 5.92 4.76 -12.59
CA GLY A 113 7.37 4.88 -12.63
C GLY A 113 8.12 3.68 -13.23
N ASP A 114 9.44 3.82 -13.36
CA ASP A 114 10.33 2.82 -13.97
C ASP A 114 10.52 1.54 -13.11
N GLY A 115 9.96 1.53 -11.90
CA GLY A 115 10.11 0.47 -10.90
C GLY A 115 8.96 -0.55 -10.88
N CYS A 116 7.99 -0.47 -11.80
CA CYS A 116 6.79 -1.31 -11.80
C CYS A 116 6.01 -1.27 -10.47
N LEU A 117 5.91 -0.08 -9.84
CA LEU A 117 5.05 0.09 -8.68
C LEU A 117 3.60 0.03 -9.16
N MET A 118 2.84 -0.92 -8.65
CA MET A 118 1.41 -1.00 -8.98
C MET A 118 0.65 -0.16 -7.97
N VAL A 119 -0.21 0.73 -8.44
CA VAL A 119 -1.00 1.62 -7.60
C VAL A 119 -2.47 1.35 -7.85
N ALA A 120 -3.25 1.18 -6.79
CA ALA A 120 -4.70 1.14 -6.85
C ALA A 120 -5.27 2.32 -6.08
N TYR A 121 -6.19 3.08 -6.65
CA TYR A 121 -6.78 4.25 -6.01
C TYR A 121 -8.29 4.33 -6.16
N HIS A 122 -8.95 4.93 -5.16
CA HIS A 122 -10.38 5.20 -5.23
C HIS A 122 -10.73 6.48 -4.45
N SER A 123 -11.55 7.33 -5.08
CA SER A 123 -12.05 8.58 -4.49
C SER A 123 -13.39 8.35 -3.81
N PHE A 124 -13.50 8.80 -2.57
CA PHE A 124 -14.69 8.69 -1.75
C PHE A 124 -15.22 10.08 -1.42
N ASN A 125 -16.51 10.31 -1.73
CA ASN A 125 -17.22 11.54 -1.40
C ASN A 125 -17.85 11.52 0.00
N ASP A 126 -17.92 10.33 0.60
CA ASP A 126 -18.45 10.05 1.92
C ASP A 126 -17.51 9.06 2.64
N THR A 127 -17.70 8.85 3.94
CA THR A 127 -16.95 7.83 4.68
C THR A 127 -17.10 6.45 4.02
N PRO A 128 -15.99 5.76 3.66
CA PRO A 128 -16.03 4.41 3.11
C PRO A 128 -16.68 3.41 4.07
N ASP A 129 -17.36 2.40 3.52
CA ASP A 129 -17.89 1.30 4.31
C ASP A 129 -16.77 0.46 4.95
N ILE A 130 -17.04 -0.19 6.08
CA ILE A 130 -16.10 -1.09 6.75
C ILE A 130 -15.60 -2.21 5.84
N GLU A 131 -16.40 -2.64 4.87
CA GLU A 131 -15.99 -3.65 3.87
C GLU A 131 -14.79 -3.18 3.03
N ILE A 132 -14.67 -1.87 2.76
CA ILE A 132 -13.49 -1.30 2.09
C ILE A 132 -12.24 -1.51 2.96
N PHE A 133 -12.33 -1.30 4.26
CA PHE A 133 -11.20 -1.51 5.17
C PHE A 133 -10.84 -2.99 5.36
N ARG A 134 -11.79 -3.91 5.11
CA ARG A 134 -11.49 -5.35 5.02
C ARG A 134 -10.73 -5.68 3.74
N LEU A 135 -11.18 -5.12 2.62
CA LEU A 135 -10.56 -5.29 1.32
C LEU A 135 -9.13 -4.73 1.28
N LEU A 136 -8.91 -3.59 1.92
CA LEU A 136 -7.61 -2.92 2.03
C LEU A 136 -6.58 -3.67 2.88
N GLN A 137 -6.96 -4.75 3.56
CA GLN A 137 -5.99 -5.52 4.31
C GLN A 137 -5.13 -6.36 3.36
N PRO A 138 -3.81 -6.15 3.32
CA PRO A 138 -2.95 -7.03 2.55
C PRO A 138 -3.06 -8.46 3.13
N PRO A 139 -3.03 -9.50 2.29
CA PRO A 139 -2.96 -10.88 2.76
C PRO A 139 -1.76 -11.05 3.69
N SER A 140 -1.97 -11.70 4.84
CA SER A 140 -0.91 -12.06 5.76
C SER A 140 0.02 -13.06 5.10
N VAL A 141 1.29 -12.68 4.97
CA VAL A 141 2.37 -13.56 4.52
C VAL A 141 2.79 -14.49 5.66
#